data_AF-A0A2M7A4Q2-F1
#
_entry.id   AF-A0A2M7A4Q2-F1
#
_cell.length_a   1.000
_cell.length_b   1.000
_cell.length_c   1.000
_cell.angle_alpha   90.00
_cell.angle_beta   90.00
_cell.angle_gamma   90.00
#
_symmetry.space_group_name_H-M   'P 1'
#
loop_
_entity.id
_entity.type
_entity.pdbx_description
1 polymer ?
#
loop_
_entity_poly.entity_id
_entity_poly.type
_entity_poly.pdbx_seq_one_letter_code
_entity_poly.pdbx_strand_id
1 'polypeptide(L)'
;MVPEEWKRLIEPGFTIAPKHLARKRGKGHGRRIRVARRARHHLMVASVLTVRGTPWWFVGIILIVSAPSPASSQSHEELRVVTIAGGPESDTGEQFDPQAIAVAANGTAYVADYSGQRICKVSPDGQVSTFVGGFASKMWGISGLARARDGSLFVGNAEYQLVWKVSPEGETELYAGPEPGSVSRKGEYRDGPREQALFDGPRVLGVDGENRVFLCEWRARIRLIDEKGVVSTLARLYGPFPLPPGYEPPPGVLDLPVDDVGNPAVSREGALYHAWTQRVQGGQFVLYVYRLNTEREWKRLVVLRLKPDDPDIGRGLTCVLSREETHLWIIDSVSRFVGVIDLSANTMLNAGFRVLCHPVRQLEEGLQDGPWTTARQSKWWGGAAMDAEGNIVFSDGGNRRIRKRYLPKP
;
A
#
# COMPACT_ATOMS: atom_id res chain seq x y z
N MET A 1 9.63 20.38 0.12
CA MET A 1 10.26 20.56 -1.21
C MET A 1 10.62 19.18 -1.71
N VAL A 2 10.10 18.77 -2.86
CA VAL A 2 10.40 17.45 -3.45
C VAL A 2 11.83 17.49 -4.04
N PRO A 3 12.71 16.51 -3.73
CA PRO A 3 14.06 16.46 -4.29
C PRO A 3 14.03 16.43 -5.83
N GLU A 4 15.00 17.09 -6.47
CA GLU A 4 15.03 17.26 -7.93
C GLU A 4 15.14 15.93 -8.70
N GLU A 5 15.66 14.86 -8.07
CA GLU A 5 15.63 13.52 -8.68
C GLU A 5 14.21 12.99 -8.96
N TRP A 6 13.19 13.42 -8.21
CA TRP A 6 11.80 12.97 -8.39
C TRP A 6 11.02 13.77 -9.45
N LYS A 7 11.48 14.98 -9.82
CA LYS A 7 10.78 15.82 -10.81
C LYS A 7 10.98 15.34 -12.25
N ARG A 8 12.06 14.61 -12.54
CA ARG A 8 12.38 14.10 -13.89
C ARG A 8 11.54 12.90 -14.33
N LEU A 9 10.82 12.25 -13.41
CA LEU A 9 9.92 11.13 -13.71
C LEU A 9 8.50 11.60 -14.13
N ILE A 10 8.22 12.91 -14.22
CA ILE A 10 6.87 13.50 -14.34
C ILE A 10 6.57 14.13 -15.71
N GLU A 11 7.36 13.90 -16.78
CA GLU A 11 7.02 14.47 -18.09
C GLU A 11 6.41 13.47 -19.09
N PRO A 12 5.08 13.48 -19.31
CA PRO A 12 4.49 13.06 -20.57
C PRO A 12 4.59 14.21 -21.59
N GLY A 13 5.06 13.86 -22.78
CA GLY A 13 5.42 14.79 -23.85
C GLY A 13 4.39 15.87 -24.20
N PHE A 14 4.94 17.03 -24.57
CA PHE A 14 4.43 18.05 -25.48
C PHE A 14 2.92 18.10 -25.72
N THR A 15 2.28 19.14 -25.18
CA THR A 15 1.14 19.78 -25.85
C THR A 15 1.26 21.29 -25.66
N ILE A 16 1.56 22.00 -26.75
CA ILE A 16 1.54 23.47 -26.75
C ILE A 16 0.08 23.91 -26.74
N ALA A 17 -0.39 24.48 -25.62
CA ALA A 17 -1.65 25.21 -25.59
C ALA A 17 -1.45 26.64 -26.13
N PRO A 18 -2.34 27.16 -27.00
CA PRO A 18 -2.22 28.51 -27.52
C PRO A 18 -2.74 29.49 -26.46
N LYS A 19 -1.87 30.38 -25.95
CA LYS A 19 -2.31 31.54 -25.16
C LYS A 19 -1.97 32.85 -25.87
N HIS A 20 -3.05 33.53 -26.27
CA HIS A 20 -3.21 34.97 -26.44
C HIS A 20 -2.28 35.71 -27.41
N LEU A 21 -2.72 35.76 -28.67
CA LEU A 21 -2.42 36.87 -29.59
C LEU A 21 -3.09 38.16 -29.06
N ALA A 22 -2.37 38.91 -28.22
CA ALA A 22 -2.60 40.34 -28.07
C ALA A 22 -2.04 41.03 -29.32
N ARG A 23 -2.94 41.46 -30.21
CA ARG A 23 -2.67 42.12 -31.47
C ARG A 23 -2.14 43.54 -31.22
N LYS A 24 -0.83 43.71 -31.00
CA LYS A 24 -0.17 45.02 -31.18
C LYS A 24 0.35 45.13 -32.61
N ARG A 25 -0.31 45.97 -33.42
CA ARG A 25 0.20 46.43 -34.72
C ARG A 25 1.46 47.27 -34.48
N GLY A 26 2.61 46.77 -34.94
CA GLY A 26 3.84 47.53 -35.12
C GLY A 26 4.44 47.16 -36.47
N LYS A 27 4.58 48.14 -37.36
CA LYS A 27 5.17 48.00 -38.71
C LYS A 27 6.66 47.67 -38.58
N GLY A 28 7.17 46.69 -39.33
CA GLY A 28 8.61 46.42 -39.38
C GLY A 28 9.00 45.18 -40.18
N HIS A 29 9.31 45.39 -41.46
CA HIS A 29 10.01 44.55 -42.43
C HIS A 29 10.72 43.25 -41.97
N GLY A 30 10.29 42.13 -42.57
CA GLY A 30 11.15 41.22 -43.35
C GLY A 30 12.09 40.25 -42.61
N ARG A 31 11.72 38.96 -42.60
CA ARG A 31 12.40 37.86 -43.33
C ARG A 31 11.76 36.51 -42.98
N ARG A 32 11.35 35.76 -44.01
CA ARG A 32 10.89 34.37 -43.91
C ARG A 32 12.10 33.46 -43.64
N ILE A 33 12.06 32.67 -42.57
CA ILE A 33 12.97 31.51 -42.39
C ILE A 33 12.14 30.25 -42.60
N ARG A 34 12.49 29.48 -43.64
CA ARG A 34 12.01 28.11 -43.87
C ARG A 34 12.64 27.21 -42.81
N VAL A 35 11.83 26.47 -42.06
CA VAL A 35 12.33 25.38 -41.21
C VAL A 35 12.36 24.10 -42.04
N ALA A 36 13.57 23.65 -42.38
CA ALA A 36 13.82 22.32 -42.93
C ALA A 36 13.79 21.28 -41.81
N ARG A 37 13.34 20.07 -42.15
CA ARG A 37 13.11 18.95 -41.24
C ARG A 37 14.40 18.12 -41.07
N ARG A 38 14.74 17.81 -39.82
CA ARG A 38 15.63 16.72 -39.30
C ARG A 38 17.13 16.76 -39.61
N ALA A 39 17.96 16.81 -38.56
CA ALA A 39 19.06 15.88 -38.30
C ALA A 39 19.60 16.05 -36.87
N ARG A 40 20.07 14.94 -36.28
CA ARG A 40 20.65 14.84 -34.93
C ARG A 40 21.99 15.60 -34.86
N HIS A 41 22.26 16.22 -33.69
CA HIS A 41 23.53 16.52 -33.01
C HIS A 41 23.58 17.94 -32.39
N HIS A 42 23.96 17.94 -31.11
CA HIS A 42 24.52 19.00 -30.25
C HIS A 42 24.34 20.48 -30.65
N LEU A 43 23.56 21.21 -29.85
CA LEU A 43 23.64 22.67 -29.82
C LEU A 43 24.83 23.08 -28.93
N MET A 44 25.90 23.63 -29.53
CA MET A 44 26.88 24.42 -28.77
C MET A 44 26.41 25.87 -28.73
N VAL A 45 26.32 26.46 -27.53
CA VAL A 45 26.17 27.91 -27.37
C VAL A 45 27.54 28.46 -26.96
N ALA A 46 28.16 29.25 -27.83
CA ALA A 46 29.35 30.01 -27.50
C ALA A 46 28.93 31.46 -27.19
N SER A 47 29.21 31.94 -25.99
CA SER A 47 29.07 33.35 -25.63
C SER A 47 30.45 33.99 -25.62
N VAL A 48 30.63 35.05 -26.42
CA VAL A 48 31.88 35.82 -26.48
C VAL A 48 31.77 36.98 -25.49
N LEU A 49 32.61 36.99 -24.46
CA LEU A 49 32.76 38.12 -23.54
C LEU A 49 33.98 38.94 -23.97
N THR A 50 33.77 40.20 -24.31
CA THR A 50 34.85 41.17 -24.58
C THR A 50 35.04 42.07 -23.36
N VAL A 51 36.23 42.03 -22.77
CA VAL A 51 36.65 42.97 -21.72
C VAL A 51 37.52 44.04 -22.39
N ARG A 52 37.07 45.29 -22.39
CA ARG A 52 37.89 46.43 -22.84
C ARG A 52 38.87 46.79 -21.73
N GLY A 53 40.18 46.77 -22.01
CA GLY A 53 41.13 47.28 -21.01
C GLY A 53 42.64 47.21 -21.27
N THR A 54 43.19 46.41 -22.19
CA THR A 54 44.67 46.32 -22.39
C THR A 54 45.04 45.80 -23.78
N PRO A 55 46.25 46.10 -24.34
CA PRO A 55 46.57 45.92 -25.76
C PRO A 55 46.96 44.49 -26.18
N TRP A 56 46.68 43.47 -25.37
CA TRP A 56 47.00 42.08 -25.68
C TRP A 56 45.71 41.28 -25.84
N TRP A 57 45.41 40.85 -27.08
CA TRP A 57 44.23 40.06 -27.39
C TRP A 57 44.45 38.60 -26.99
N PHE A 58 43.86 38.16 -25.87
CA PHE A 58 43.69 36.74 -25.58
C PHE A 58 42.28 36.30 -26.01
N VAL A 59 42.20 35.44 -27.02
CA VAL A 59 40.96 34.72 -27.35
C VAL A 59 40.95 33.44 -26.51
N GLY A 60 40.32 33.48 -25.35
CA GLY A 60 40.05 32.28 -24.54
C GLY A 60 38.70 31.67 -24.95
N ILE A 61 38.72 30.49 -25.57
CA ILE A 61 37.50 29.70 -25.77
C ILE A 61 37.26 28.91 -24.48
N ILE A 62 36.22 29.27 -23.72
CA ILE A 62 35.76 28.44 -22.60
C ILE A 62 34.84 27.35 -23.18
N LEU A 63 35.33 26.12 -23.25
CA LEU A 63 34.52 24.94 -23.53
C LEU A 63 33.85 24.50 -22.24
N ILE A 64 32.57 24.83 -22.06
CA ILE A 64 31.73 24.19 -21.04
C ILE A 64 31.32 22.83 -21.59
N VAL A 65 32.12 21.80 -21.31
CA VAL A 65 31.69 20.42 -21.51
C VAL A 65 30.79 20.09 -20.32
N SER A 66 29.48 20.06 -20.53
CA SER A 66 28.60 19.42 -19.55
C SER A 66 28.91 17.92 -19.61
N ALA A 67 29.75 17.43 -18.71
CA ALA A 67 29.72 16.02 -18.40
C ALA A 67 28.30 15.72 -17.93
N PRO A 68 27.58 14.75 -18.55
CA PRO A 68 26.32 14.33 -17.96
C PRO A 68 26.64 13.93 -16.52
N SER A 69 26.02 14.59 -15.54
CA SER A 69 25.95 14.03 -14.21
C SER A 69 25.55 12.56 -14.38
N PRO A 70 26.15 11.60 -13.66
CA PRO A 70 25.57 10.28 -13.62
C PRO A 70 24.17 10.49 -13.03
N ALA A 71 23.17 10.55 -13.90
CA ALA A 71 21.81 10.27 -13.49
C ALA A 71 21.94 8.91 -12.83
N SER A 72 21.54 8.81 -11.57
CA SER A 72 21.46 7.54 -10.87
C SER A 72 20.52 6.66 -11.66
N SER A 73 21.06 5.93 -12.63
CA SER A 73 20.39 4.84 -13.28
C SER A 73 20.38 3.72 -12.26
N GLN A 74 19.51 3.82 -11.26
CA GLN A 74 18.95 2.59 -10.70
C GLN A 74 18.34 1.89 -11.90
N SER A 75 19.02 0.85 -12.39
CA SER A 75 18.59 0.08 -13.54
C SER A 75 17.16 -0.39 -13.29
N HIS A 76 16.33 -0.43 -14.32
CA HIS A 76 14.97 -1.00 -14.27
C HIS A 76 14.92 -2.41 -13.65
N GLU A 77 16.05 -3.10 -13.50
CA GLU A 77 16.19 -4.34 -12.75
C GLU A 77 15.88 -4.22 -11.24
N GLU A 78 15.99 -3.03 -10.63
CA GLU A 78 15.77 -2.84 -9.18
C GLU A 78 14.28 -2.60 -8.84
N LEU A 79 13.46 -2.07 -9.77
CA LEU A 79 12.01 -1.87 -9.56
C LEU A 79 11.18 -2.96 -10.24
N ARG A 80 11.07 -4.09 -9.54
CA ARG A 80 10.41 -5.30 -10.05
C ARG A 80 9.51 -5.95 -9.01
N VAL A 81 8.64 -6.83 -9.50
CA VAL A 81 7.91 -7.81 -8.70
C VAL A 81 8.48 -9.19 -9.00
N VAL A 82 8.79 -9.93 -7.95
CA VAL A 82 9.26 -11.33 -8.04
C VAL A 82 8.38 -12.23 -7.19
N THR A 83 8.23 -13.46 -7.63
CA THR A 83 7.62 -14.53 -6.85
C THR A 83 8.66 -15.09 -5.89
N ILE A 84 8.30 -15.16 -4.60
CA ILE A 84 9.14 -15.79 -3.55
C ILE A 84 8.76 -17.26 -3.42
N ALA A 85 7.46 -17.56 -3.39
CA ALA A 85 6.95 -18.92 -3.20
C ALA A 85 5.55 -19.11 -3.78
N GLY A 86 5.21 -20.37 -4.07
CA GLY A 86 3.87 -20.81 -4.45
C GLY A 86 3.48 -20.53 -5.91
N GLY A 87 2.24 -20.88 -6.23
CA GLY A 87 1.63 -20.76 -7.55
C GLY A 87 1.73 -22.04 -8.39
N PRO A 88 0.95 -22.11 -9.49
CA PRO A 88 0.84 -23.33 -10.31
C PRO A 88 2.12 -23.74 -11.05
N GLU A 89 3.11 -22.84 -11.09
CA GLU A 89 4.42 -23.03 -11.74
C GLU A 89 5.57 -23.00 -10.72
N SER A 90 5.30 -23.11 -9.41
CA SER A 90 6.38 -23.05 -8.43
C SER A 90 7.26 -24.29 -8.52
N ASP A 91 8.58 -24.08 -8.62
CA ASP A 91 9.58 -25.15 -8.55
C ASP A 91 9.54 -25.91 -7.21
N THR A 92 8.92 -25.35 -6.18
CA THR A 92 8.74 -25.97 -4.85
C THR A 92 7.55 -26.92 -4.77
N GLY A 93 6.62 -26.89 -5.74
CA GLY A 93 5.40 -27.70 -5.76
C GLY A 93 4.38 -27.41 -4.64
N GLU A 94 4.63 -26.42 -3.77
CA GLU A 94 3.78 -26.17 -2.61
C GLU A 94 2.58 -25.27 -2.95
N GLN A 95 1.39 -25.83 -2.77
CA GLN A 95 0.13 -25.14 -2.96
C GLN A 95 -0.45 -24.71 -1.61
N PHE A 96 -0.68 -23.42 -1.45
CA PHE A 96 -1.37 -22.83 -0.30
C PHE A 96 -2.25 -21.66 -0.74
N ASP A 97 -3.21 -21.27 0.10
CA ASP A 97 -4.19 -20.21 -0.16
C ASP A 97 -3.92 -19.03 0.78
N PRO A 98 -3.02 -18.09 0.41
CA PRO A 98 -2.55 -17.07 1.33
C PRO A 98 -3.58 -15.94 1.50
N GLN A 99 -4.19 -15.88 2.68
CA GLN A 99 -5.20 -14.87 3.05
C GLN A 99 -4.64 -13.70 3.86
N ALA A 100 -3.46 -13.84 4.46
CA ALA A 100 -2.81 -12.77 5.20
C ALA A 100 -1.31 -13.05 5.35
N ILE A 101 -0.52 -12.00 5.58
CA ILE A 101 0.93 -12.09 5.70
C ILE A 101 1.49 -11.13 6.76
N ALA A 102 2.50 -11.58 7.51
CA ALA A 102 3.34 -10.75 8.35
C ALA A 102 4.81 -11.13 8.15
N VAL A 103 5.71 -10.15 8.13
CA VAL A 103 7.14 -10.38 7.78
C VAL A 103 8.05 -10.10 8.97
N ALA A 104 8.94 -11.04 9.26
CA ALA A 104 9.98 -10.95 10.27
C ALA A 104 11.19 -10.13 9.82
N ALA A 105 11.93 -9.62 10.81
CA ALA A 105 13.13 -8.81 10.56
C ALA A 105 14.25 -9.58 9.85
N ASN A 106 14.23 -10.92 9.93
CA ASN A 106 15.11 -11.80 9.17
C ASN A 106 14.57 -12.14 7.76
N GLY A 107 13.45 -11.53 7.35
CA GLY A 107 12.80 -11.76 6.06
C GLY A 107 11.85 -12.96 6.01
N THR A 108 11.69 -13.75 7.08
CA THR A 108 10.70 -14.83 7.11
C THR A 108 9.29 -14.27 7.07
N ALA A 109 8.48 -14.69 6.10
CA ALA A 109 7.07 -14.37 6.04
C ALA A 109 6.23 -15.46 6.74
N TYR A 110 5.31 -15.04 7.59
CA TYR A 110 4.26 -15.86 8.17
C TYR A 110 2.99 -15.66 7.38
N VAL A 111 2.41 -16.75 6.90
CA VAL A 111 1.30 -16.72 5.94
C VAL A 111 0.13 -17.50 6.49
N ALA A 112 -1.05 -16.89 6.49
CA ALA A 112 -2.30 -17.61 6.76
C ALA A 112 -2.70 -18.41 5.51
N ASP A 113 -2.53 -19.73 5.55
CA ASP A 113 -2.98 -20.65 4.51
C ASP A 113 -4.38 -21.16 4.85
N TYR A 114 -5.38 -20.55 4.22
CA TYR A 114 -6.79 -20.83 4.52
C TYR A 114 -7.18 -22.25 4.16
N SER A 115 -6.79 -22.72 2.97
CA SER A 115 -7.10 -24.06 2.49
C SER A 115 -6.37 -25.16 3.26
N GLY A 116 -5.10 -24.91 3.65
CA GLY A 116 -4.31 -25.83 4.45
C GLY A 116 -4.60 -25.77 5.94
N GLN A 117 -5.49 -24.87 6.39
CA GLN A 117 -5.87 -24.68 7.79
C GLN A 117 -4.65 -24.51 8.72
N ARG A 118 -3.67 -23.74 8.26
CA ARG A 118 -2.36 -23.63 8.90
C ARG A 118 -1.78 -22.24 8.75
N ILE A 119 -0.76 -21.97 9.55
CA ILE A 119 0.15 -20.85 9.34
C ILE A 119 1.44 -21.43 8.79
N CYS A 120 1.90 -20.91 7.66
CA CYS A 120 3.16 -21.31 7.04
C CYS A 120 4.25 -20.29 7.35
N LYS A 121 5.49 -20.77 7.47
CA LYS A 121 6.70 -19.96 7.33
C LYS A 121 7.15 -20.05 5.87
N VAL A 122 7.44 -18.90 5.27
CA VAL A 122 8.10 -18.77 3.97
C VAL A 122 9.43 -18.08 4.22
N SER A 123 10.52 -18.78 3.98
CA SER A 123 11.87 -18.21 4.13
C SER A 123 12.19 -17.24 2.98
N PRO A 124 13.20 -16.36 3.13
CA PRO A 124 13.59 -15.42 2.08
C PRO A 124 14.00 -16.08 0.75
N ASP A 125 14.47 -17.33 0.81
CA ASP A 125 14.83 -18.17 -0.35
C ASP A 125 13.64 -18.98 -0.90
N GLY A 126 12.42 -18.79 -0.35
CA GLY A 126 11.20 -19.35 -0.91
C GLY A 126 10.81 -20.74 -0.39
N GLN A 127 11.54 -21.30 0.58
CA GLN A 127 11.14 -22.55 1.21
C GLN A 127 9.91 -22.32 2.08
N VAL A 128 8.93 -23.20 1.93
CA VAL A 128 7.67 -23.14 2.66
C VAL A 128 7.66 -24.29 3.67
N SER A 129 7.18 -24.01 4.88
CA SER A 129 7.02 -25.03 5.92
C SER A 129 5.81 -24.70 6.79
N THR A 130 5.13 -25.72 7.30
CA THR A 130 4.09 -25.50 8.30
C THR A 130 4.73 -25.00 9.59
N PHE A 131 4.27 -23.85 10.09
CA PHE A 131 4.66 -23.36 11.41
C PHE A 131 3.74 -23.92 12.50
N VAL A 132 2.43 -23.74 12.33
CA VAL A 132 1.40 -24.28 13.22
C VAL A 132 0.15 -24.67 12.41
N GLY A 133 -0.62 -25.62 12.93
CA GLY A 133 -1.92 -26.00 12.38
C GLY A 133 -1.89 -27.24 11.47
N GLY A 134 -2.87 -27.31 10.57
CA GLY A 134 -3.20 -28.47 9.73
C GLY A 134 -4.63 -28.97 9.98
N PHE A 135 -5.11 -29.92 9.16
CA PHE A 135 -6.51 -30.39 9.15
C PHE A 135 -7.06 -30.90 10.49
N ALA A 136 -6.20 -31.25 11.45
CA ALA A 136 -6.59 -31.69 12.79
C ALA A 136 -6.61 -30.57 13.85
N SER A 137 -6.31 -29.33 13.47
CA SER A 137 -6.19 -28.19 14.40
C SER A 137 -7.45 -27.29 14.37
N LYS A 138 -7.74 -26.58 15.48
CA LYS A 138 -8.81 -25.55 15.54
C LYS A 138 -8.47 -24.27 14.74
N MET A 139 -7.73 -24.42 13.65
CA MET A 139 -7.19 -23.36 12.80
C MET A 139 -7.89 -23.29 11.43
N TRP A 140 -9.01 -24.00 11.24
CA TRP A 140 -9.89 -23.72 10.12
C TRP A 140 -10.47 -22.31 10.24
N GLY A 141 -10.51 -21.56 9.13
CA GLY A 141 -11.11 -20.21 9.10
C GLY A 141 -10.17 -19.06 9.49
N ILE A 142 -8.84 -19.23 9.42
CA ILE A 142 -7.90 -18.11 9.61
C ILE A 142 -8.17 -17.03 8.55
N SER A 143 -8.41 -15.80 8.98
CA SER A 143 -8.78 -14.68 8.11
C SER A 143 -7.74 -13.56 8.05
N GLY A 144 -6.91 -13.43 9.08
CA GLY A 144 -5.94 -12.35 9.24
C GLY A 144 -4.89 -12.66 10.30
N LEU A 145 -3.69 -12.14 10.15
CA LEU A 145 -2.65 -12.25 11.17
C LEU A 145 -1.79 -10.99 11.26
N ALA A 146 -1.21 -10.76 12.44
CA ALA A 146 -0.22 -9.72 12.68
C ALA A 146 0.85 -10.24 13.65
N ARG A 147 2.10 -9.78 13.48
CA ARG A 147 3.21 -10.15 14.37
C ARG A 147 3.49 -9.04 15.37
N ALA A 148 3.56 -9.41 16.65
CA ALA A 148 4.01 -8.54 17.73
C ALA A 148 5.55 -8.44 17.78
N ARG A 149 6.05 -7.51 18.58
CA ARG A 149 7.50 -7.24 18.68
C ARG A 149 8.28 -8.42 19.27
N ASP A 150 7.66 -9.17 20.17
CA ASP A 150 8.22 -10.39 20.78
C ASP A 150 8.29 -11.59 19.80
N GLY A 151 7.73 -11.45 18.59
CA GLY A 151 7.67 -12.50 17.58
C GLY A 151 6.38 -13.31 17.60
N SER A 152 5.51 -13.12 18.60
CA SER A 152 4.21 -13.79 18.66
C SER A 152 3.31 -13.36 17.50
N LEU A 153 2.48 -14.28 17.00
CA LEU A 153 1.45 -13.98 16.01
C LEU A 153 0.07 -13.89 16.66
N PHE A 154 -0.69 -12.88 16.30
CA PHE A 154 -2.10 -12.74 16.62
C PHE A 154 -2.91 -13.07 15.39
N VAL A 155 -3.87 -13.98 15.53
CA VAL A 155 -4.50 -14.67 14.41
C VAL A 155 -6.01 -14.59 14.57
N GLY A 156 -6.67 -13.92 13.63
CA GLY A 156 -8.13 -13.88 13.55
C GLY A 156 -8.65 -15.18 12.97
N ASN A 157 -9.62 -15.79 13.65
CA ASN A 157 -10.32 -16.96 13.17
C ASN A 157 -11.80 -16.61 12.92
N ALA A 158 -12.12 -16.41 11.65
CA ALA A 158 -13.42 -15.93 11.23
C ALA A 158 -14.52 -16.99 11.29
N GLU A 159 -14.20 -18.28 11.30
CA GLU A 159 -15.21 -19.34 11.43
C GLU A 159 -15.52 -19.63 12.90
N TYR A 160 -14.50 -19.69 13.76
CA TYR A 160 -14.69 -19.92 15.19
C TYR A 160 -15.05 -18.67 15.99
N GLN A 161 -14.95 -17.47 15.39
CA GLN A 161 -15.21 -16.19 16.08
C GLN A 161 -14.21 -15.89 17.21
N LEU A 162 -12.96 -16.31 17.03
CA LEU A 162 -11.92 -16.22 18.06
C LEU A 162 -10.68 -15.48 17.56
N VAL A 163 -9.87 -15.01 18.50
CA VAL A 163 -8.50 -14.55 18.25
C VAL A 163 -7.55 -15.50 18.96
N TRP A 164 -6.60 -16.06 18.23
CA TRP A 164 -5.53 -16.90 18.75
C TRP A 164 -4.25 -16.09 18.89
N LYS A 165 -3.43 -16.45 19.87
CA LYS A 165 -2.02 -16.06 19.93
C LYS A 165 -1.15 -17.29 19.71
N VAL A 166 -0.09 -17.12 18.93
CA VAL A 166 0.89 -18.15 18.62
C VAL A 166 2.27 -17.64 19.05
N SER A 167 2.97 -18.38 19.91
CA SER A 167 4.32 -18.00 20.35
C SER A 167 5.33 -18.13 19.20
N PRO A 168 6.53 -17.53 19.30
CA PRO A 168 7.62 -17.75 18.33
C PRO A 168 8.01 -19.23 18.16
N GLU A 169 7.82 -20.02 19.21
CA GLU A 169 8.08 -21.47 19.26
C GLU A 169 6.95 -22.30 18.63
N GLY A 170 5.80 -21.69 18.35
CA GLY A 170 4.64 -22.35 17.73
C GLY A 170 3.60 -22.89 18.72
N GLU A 171 3.67 -22.48 19.99
CA GLU A 171 2.62 -22.81 20.97
C GLU A 171 1.38 -21.93 20.73
N THR A 172 0.20 -22.52 20.77
CA THR A 172 -1.06 -21.81 20.51
C THR A 172 -1.89 -21.64 21.78
N GLU A 173 -2.41 -20.43 21.99
CA GLU A 173 -3.33 -20.13 23.09
C GLU A 173 -4.54 -19.32 22.57
N LEU A 174 -5.70 -19.54 23.19
CA LEU A 174 -6.85 -18.68 22.95
C LEU A 174 -6.55 -17.31 23.55
N TYR A 175 -6.48 -16.28 22.71
CA TYR A 175 -6.20 -14.91 23.15
C TYR A 175 -7.47 -14.15 23.49
N ALA A 176 -8.52 -14.26 22.67
CA ALA A 176 -9.79 -13.58 22.88
C ALA A 176 -10.97 -14.34 22.25
N GLY A 177 -12.14 -14.20 22.86
CA GLY A 177 -13.39 -14.85 22.50
C GLY A 177 -13.84 -15.84 23.58
N PRO A 178 -15.09 -16.32 23.50
CA PRO A 178 -15.58 -17.34 24.41
C PRO A 178 -14.82 -18.66 24.22
N GLU A 179 -14.95 -19.59 25.18
CA GLU A 179 -14.23 -20.86 25.14
C GLU A 179 -14.37 -21.59 23.78
N PRO A 180 -13.30 -22.23 23.25
CA PRO A 180 -13.30 -22.80 21.91
C PRO A 180 -14.26 -24.00 21.80
N GLY A 181 -15.45 -23.76 21.26
CA GLY A 181 -16.55 -24.72 21.16
C GLY A 181 -17.93 -24.07 21.36
N SER A 182 -17.97 -22.92 22.03
CA SER A 182 -19.12 -22.01 22.02
C SER A 182 -19.06 -21.15 20.76
N VAL A 183 -19.55 -21.67 19.63
CA VAL A 183 -19.66 -20.87 18.41
C VAL A 183 -20.61 -19.70 18.69
N SER A 184 -20.08 -18.49 18.84
CA SER A 184 -20.91 -17.29 18.78
C SER A 184 -21.66 -17.30 17.46
N ARG A 185 -22.96 -17.04 17.49
CA ARG A 185 -23.74 -16.98 16.25
C ARG A 185 -23.14 -15.87 15.38
N LYS A 186 -22.89 -16.17 14.11
CA LYS A 186 -22.47 -15.17 13.11
C LYS A 186 -23.39 -13.94 13.22
N GLY A 187 -22.81 -12.76 13.40
CA GLY A 187 -23.52 -11.50 13.61
C GLY A 187 -23.66 -11.02 15.06
N GLU A 188 -23.33 -11.82 16.07
CA GLU A 188 -23.25 -11.35 17.46
C GLU A 188 -21.94 -10.61 17.74
N TYR A 189 -21.98 -9.67 18.68
CA TYR A 189 -20.80 -8.98 19.17
C TYR A 189 -21.00 -8.47 20.59
N ARG A 190 -19.90 -8.34 21.32
CA ARG A 190 -19.89 -7.79 22.68
C ARG A 190 -18.51 -7.26 23.02
N ASP A 191 -18.46 -6.02 23.50
CA ASP A 191 -17.27 -5.41 24.13
C ASP A 191 -17.14 -5.87 25.59
N GLY A 192 -16.00 -5.62 26.23
CA GLY A 192 -15.69 -6.04 27.59
C GLY A 192 -14.42 -6.90 27.66
N PRO A 193 -14.19 -7.63 28.78
CA PRO A 193 -13.01 -8.49 28.91
C PRO A 193 -12.90 -9.47 27.73
N ARG A 194 -11.69 -9.67 27.21
CA ARG A 194 -11.42 -10.46 25.99
C ARG A 194 -11.90 -11.89 26.06
N GLU A 195 -11.97 -12.49 27.25
CA GLU A 195 -12.48 -13.84 27.49
C GLU A 195 -14.02 -13.93 27.38
N GLN A 196 -14.71 -12.79 27.45
CA GLN A 196 -16.17 -12.67 27.37
C GLN A 196 -16.64 -11.90 26.13
N ALA A 197 -15.72 -11.26 25.41
CA ALA A 197 -16.03 -10.53 24.20
C ALA A 197 -16.53 -11.49 23.10
N LEU A 198 -17.49 -11.02 22.31
CA LEU A 198 -17.99 -11.75 21.15
C LEU A 198 -17.55 -11.02 19.87
N PHE A 199 -17.19 -11.80 18.85
CA PHE A 199 -16.73 -11.33 17.56
C PHE A 199 -17.60 -11.87 16.41
N ASP A 200 -17.57 -11.17 15.28
CA ASP A 200 -18.22 -11.51 14.00
C ASP A 200 -17.21 -11.46 12.85
N GLY A 201 -16.59 -12.60 12.56
CA GLY A 201 -15.54 -12.77 11.57
C GLY A 201 -14.28 -11.96 11.89
N PRO A 202 -13.65 -12.11 13.07
CA PRO A 202 -12.49 -11.29 13.42
C PRO A 202 -11.34 -11.53 12.45
N ARG A 203 -10.80 -10.43 11.89
CA ARG A 203 -9.57 -10.39 11.10
C ARG A 203 -8.60 -9.43 11.78
N VAL A 204 -7.49 -9.96 12.28
CA VAL A 204 -6.46 -9.14 12.92
C VAL A 204 -5.81 -8.22 11.87
N LEU A 205 -5.75 -6.93 12.19
CA LEU A 205 -5.22 -5.85 11.35
C LEU A 205 -3.78 -5.50 11.70
N GLY A 206 -3.45 -5.53 12.99
CA GLY A 206 -2.14 -5.12 13.47
C GLY A 206 -2.04 -5.19 15.00
N VAL A 207 -0.80 -5.20 15.47
CA VAL A 207 -0.44 -5.14 16.89
C VAL A 207 0.57 -4.02 17.06
N ASP A 208 0.33 -3.14 18.02
CA ASP A 208 1.22 -2.01 18.28
C ASP A 208 2.35 -2.35 19.26
N GLY A 209 3.14 -1.34 19.62
CA GLY A 209 4.29 -1.47 20.53
C GLY A 209 3.91 -1.75 21.99
N GLU A 210 2.65 -1.57 22.36
CA GLU A 210 2.08 -1.86 23.69
C GLU A 210 1.36 -3.23 23.71
N ASN A 211 1.46 -4.01 22.62
CA ASN A 211 0.75 -5.27 22.41
C ASN A 211 -0.79 -5.13 22.35
N ARG A 212 -1.30 -3.95 22.03
CA ARG A 212 -2.74 -3.79 21.77
C ARG A 212 -3.07 -4.35 20.40
N VAL A 213 -4.17 -5.11 20.31
CA VAL A 213 -4.55 -5.84 19.10
C VAL A 213 -5.70 -5.11 18.41
N PHE A 214 -5.46 -4.67 17.19
CA PHE A 214 -6.48 -4.07 16.33
C PHE A 214 -7.01 -5.14 15.40
N LEU A 215 -8.33 -5.24 15.30
CA LEU A 215 -8.98 -6.20 14.41
C LEU A 215 -10.20 -5.55 13.74
N CYS A 216 -10.61 -6.12 12.62
CA CYS A 216 -11.90 -5.82 12.03
C CYS A 216 -12.83 -7.02 11.98
N GLU A 217 -14.11 -6.75 11.80
CA GLU A 217 -15.18 -7.74 11.75
C GLU A 217 -15.96 -7.62 10.43
N TRP A 218 -16.68 -8.67 10.02
CA TRP A 218 -17.42 -8.71 8.75
C TRP A 218 -18.46 -7.61 8.61
N ARG A 219 -19.15 -7.27 9.70
CA ARG A 219 -20.07 -6.11 9.77
C ARG A 219 -19.32 -4.79 9.99
N ALA A 220 -18.10 -4.74 9.51
CA ALA A 220 -17.32 -3.54 9.32
C ALA A 220 -17.12 -2.79 10.65
N ARG A 221 -16.76 -3.50 11.71
CA ARG A 221 -16.35 -2.86 12.97
C ARG A 221 -14.85 -2.94 13.10
N ILE A 222 -14.23 -1.86 13.55
CA ILE A 222 -12.84 -1.88 14.00
C ILE A 222 -12.89 -1.99 15.52
N ARG A 223 -12.26 -3.03 16.05
CA ARG A 223 -12.19 -3.33 17.49
C ARG A 223 -10.73 -3.23 17.95
N LEU A 224 -10.57 -2.88 19.21
CA LEU A 224 -9.29 -2.83 19.92
C LEU A 224 -9.37 -3.76 21.12
N ILE A 225 -8.36 -4.60 21.30
CA ILE A 225 -8.07 -5.29 22.55
C ILE A 225 -6.90 -4.55 23.21
N ASP A 226 -7.14 -3.88 24.33
CA ASP A 226 -6.12 -3.08 25.01
C ASP A 226 -5.15 -3.95 25.84
N GLU A 227 -4.17 -3.29 26.48
CA GLU A 227 -3.13 -3.93 27.28
C GLU A 227 -3.66 -4.64 28.54
N LYS A 228 -4.88 -4.30 28.96
CA LYS A 228 -5.58 -4.93 30.09
C LYS A 228 -6.50 -6.06 29.63
N GLY A 229 -6.54 -6.33 28.32
CA GLY A 229 -7.40 -7.34 27.73
C GLY A 229 -8.86 -6.89 27.60
N VAL A 230 -9.15 -5.58 27.58
CA VAL A 230 -10.50 -5.08 27.34
C VAL A 230 -10.71 -4.85 25.85
N VAL A 231 -11.77 -5.45 25.32
CA VAL A 231 -12.23 -5.26 23.94
C VAL A 231 -13.17 -4.07 23.88
N SER A 232 -12.89 -3.13 22.99
CA SER A 232 -13.73 -1.97 22.72
C SER A 232 -13.93 -1.74 21.22
N THR A 233 -15.09 -1.21 20.85
CA THR A 233 -15.37 -0.76 19.48
C THR A 233 -14.78 0.63 19.25
N LEU A 234 -13.93 0.77 18.22
CA LEU A 234 -13.34 2.05 17.82
C LEU A 234 -14.13 2.73 16.71
N ALA A 235 -14.59 1.93 15.74
CA ALA A 235 -15.35 2.44 14.61
C ALA A 235 -16.32 1.40 14.09
N ARG A 236 -17.38 1.88 13.44
CA ARG A 236 -18.32 1.09 12.64
C ARG A 236 -18.35 1.69 11.25
N LEU A 237 -18.35 0.85 10.23
CA LEU A 237 -18.59 1.26 8.86
C LEU A 237 -20.06 0.96 8.55
N TYR A 238 -20.78 1.94 8.02
CA TYR A 238 -22.22 1.84 7.76
C TYR A 238 -22.56 1.76 6.27
N GLY A 239 -21.55 1.60 5.41
CA GLY A 239 -21.72 1.55 3.96
C GLY A 239 -22.31 2.84 3.37
N PRO A 240 -22.91 2.79 2.18
CA PRO A 240 -23.49 3.97 1.53
C PRO A 240 -24.92 4.28 2.01
N PHE A 241 -25.44 3.53 2.99
CA PHE A 241 -26.79 3.68 3.48
C PHE A 241 -26.87 4.85 4.47
N PRO A 242 -27.89 5.71 4.40
CA PRO A 242 -28.07 6.78 5.38
C PRO A 242 -28.36 6.17 6.76
N LEU A 243 -27.73 6.73 7.79
CA LEU A 243 -28.06 6.41 9.18
C LEU A 243 -29.54 6.76 9.46
N PRO A 244 -30.23 6.00 10.34
CA PRO A 244 -31.59 6.34 10.74
C PRO A 244 -31.69 7.77 11.28
N PRO A 245 -32.80 8.50 11.03
CA PRO A 245 -33.00 9.82 11.64
C PRO A 245 -32.91 9.75 13.18
N GLY A 246 -32.13 10.65 13.78
CA GLY A 246 -31.92 10.69 15.23
C GLY A 246 -30.90 9.67 15.76
N TYR A 247 -30.16 8.99 14.88
CA TYR A 247 -29.08 8.10 15.29
C TYR A 247 -27.89 8.89 15.85
N GLU A 248 -27.49 8.56 17.08
CA GLU A 248 -26.22 9.01 17.68
C GLU A 248 -25.29 7.81 17.88
N PRO A 249 -24.02 7.88 17.45
CA PRO A 249 -23.07 6.81 17.70
C PRO A 249 -22.79 6.68 19.20
N PRO A 250 -22.47 5.46 19.70
CA PRO A 250 -22.02 5.29 21.07
C PRO A 250 -20.82 6.21 21.35
N PRO A 251 -20.69 6.75 22.58
CA PRO A 251 -19.57 7.61 22.93
C PRO A 251 -18.22 6.93 22.61
N GLY A 252 -17.38 7.62 21.84
CA GLY A 252 -16.06 7.13 21.43
C GLY A 252 -16.05 6.14 20.26
N VAL A 253 -17.19 5.87 19.62
CA VAL A 253 -17.29 5.06 18.40
C VAL A 253 -17.47 5.98 17.19
N LEU A 254 -16.62 5.85 16.18
CA LEU A 254 -16.80 6.59 14.93
C LEU A 254 -17.65 5.81 13.91
N ASP A 255 -18.57 6.49 13.25
CA ASP A 255 -19.26 5.99 12.07
C ASP A 255 -18.55 6.43 10.77
N LEU A 256 -18.20 5.46 9.93
CA LEU A 256 -17.52 5.68 8.65
C LEU A 256 -18.42 5.29 7.46
N PRO A 257 -18.65 6.19 6.48
CA PRO A 257 -19.44 5.91 5.27
C PRO A 257 -18.61 5.12 4.25
N VAL A 258 -18.11 3.96 4.66
CA VAL A 258 -17.27 3.11 3.80
C VAL A 258 -17.82 1.69 3.79
N ASP A 259 -17.73 1.08 2.61
CA ASP A 259 -18.32 -0.23 2.34
C ASP A 259 -17.35 -1.38 2.66
N ASP A 260 -16.07 -1.04 2.91
CA ASP A 260 -14.97 -1.98 3.09
C ASP A 260 -13.88 -1.39 3.99
N VAL A 261 -13.37 -2.21 4.92
CA VAL A 261 -12.23 -1.86 5.78
C VAL A 261 -10.92 -1.87 4.97
N GLY A 262 -10.87 -2.49 3.79
CA GLY A 262 -9.60 -2.67 3.05
C GLY A 262 -8.59 -3.42 3.93
N ASN A 263 -7.31 -3.06 3.89
CA ASN A 263 -6.27 -3.55 4.80
C ASN A 263 -5.53 -2.35 5.42
N PRO A 264 -6.00 -1.81 6.56
CA PRO A 264 -5.34 -0.69 7.23
C PRO A 264 -3.99 -1.11 7.83
N ALA A 265 -3.12 -0.13 8.05
CA ALA A 265 -1.86 -0.33 8.77
C ALA A 265 -2.00 0.18 10.20
N VAL A 266 -1.37 -0.50 11.15
CA VAL A 266 -1.29 -0.08 12.55
C VAL A 266 0.14 0.29 12.86
N SER A 267 0.37 1.47 13.43
CA SER A 267 1.70 1.90 13.86
C SER A 267 2.06 1.38 15.25
N ARG A 268 3.33 1.48 15.62
CA ARG A 268 3.86 1.11 16.94
C ARG A 268 3.27 1.92 18.09
N GLU A 269 2.86 3.16 17.83
CA GLU A 269 2.15 3.97 18.82
C GLU A 269 0.66 3.60 18.92
N GLY A 270 0.14 2.76 18.01
CA GLY A 270 -1.27 2.37 17.95
C GLY A 270 -2.16 3.31 17.14
N ALA A 271 -1.58 4.08 16.21
CA ALA A 271 -2.38 4.79 15.22
C ALA A 271 -2.78 3.86 14.06
N LEU A 272 -4.03 3.93 13.63
CA LEU A 272 -4.54 3.13 12.53
C LEU A 272 -4.70 3.98 11.27
N TYR A 273 -4.09 3.54 10.17
CA TYR A 273 -4.10 4.21 8.88
C TYR A 273 -4.98 3.45 7.90
N HIS A 274 -6.04 4.10 7.46
CA HIS A 274 -7.04 3.51 6.57
C HIS A 274 -7.16 4.31 5.29
N ALA A 275 -7.31 3.61 4.17
CA ALA A 275 -7.51 4.22 2.87
C ALA A 275 -8.69 3.57 2.16
N TRP A 276 -9.49 4.38 1.47
CA TRP A 276 -10.57 3.91 0.61
C TRP A 276 -10.81 4.86 -0.56
N THR A 277 -11.51 4.36 -1.57
CA THR A 277 -12.01 5.17 -2.67
C THR A 277 -13.52 5.31 -2.61
N GLN A 278 -14.02 6.47 -2.99
CA GLN A 278 -15.45 6.73 -3.13
C GLN A 278 -15.72 7.28 -4.53
N ARG A 279 -16.75 6.74 -5.20
CA ARG A 279 -17.24 7.29 -6.46
C ARG A 279 -18.15 8.48 -6.15
N VAL A 280 -17.81 9.66 -6.68
CA VAL A 280 -18.59 10.88 -6.52
C VAL A 280 -19.47 11.15 -7.76
N GLN A 281 -20.42 12.08 -7.65
CA GLN A 281 -21.25 12.52 -8.78
C GLN A 281 -20.37 12.94 -9.97
N GLY A 282 -20.75 12.49 -11.17
CA GLY A 282 -19.93 12.64 -12.38
C GLY A 282 -19.00 11.46 -12.67
N GLY A 283 -19.03 10.40 -11.85
CA GLY A 283 -18.35 9.13 -12.11
C GLY A 283 -16.87 9.11 -11.72
N GLN A 284 -16.34 10.22 -11.23
CA GLN A 284 -14.97 10.37 -10.75
C GLN A 284 -14.77 9.65 -9.40
N PHE A 285 -13.58 9.10 -9.15
CA PHE A 285 -13.22 8.56 -7.84
C PHE A 285 -12.43 9.56 -6.99
N VAL A 286 -12.62 9.48 -5.68
CA VAL A 286 -11.84 10.24 -4.69
C VAL A 286 -11.21 9.25 -3.73
N LEU A 287 -9.88 9.32 -3.60
CA LEU A 287 -9.12 8.61 -2.58
C LEU A 287 -9.14 9.39 -1.28
N TYR A 288 -9.45 8.69 -0.22
CA TYR A 288 -9.45 9.17 1.15
C TYR A 288 -8.42 8.39 1.94
N VAL A 289 -7.58 9.10 2.69
CA VAL A 289 -6.66 8.48 3.66
C VAL A 289 -6.83 9.15 5.00
N TYR A 290 -7.05 8.34 6.02
CA TYR A 290 -7.34 8.77 7.37
C TYR A 290 -6.41 8.07 8.36
N ARG A 291 -6.18 8.74 9.49
CA ARG A 291 -5.48 8.23 10.67
C ARG A 291 -6.43 8.29 11.85
N LEU A 292 -6.63 7.18 12.53
CA LEU A 292 -7.14 7.16 13.90
C LEU A 292 -5.94 7.26 14.84
N ASN A 293 -5.86 8.31 15.65
CA ASN A 293 -4.79 8.48 16.63
C ASN A 293 -5.09 7.69 17.93
N THR A 294 -4.13 7.71 18.85
CA THR A 294 -4.23 7.05 20.17
C THR A 294 -5.30 7.64 21.07
N GLU A 295 -5.69 8.90 20.84
CA GLU A 295 -6.76 9.61 21.55
C GLU A 295 -8.15 9.31 20.97
N ARG A 296 -8.24 8.36 20.03
CA ARG A 296 -9.47 7.95 19.32
C ARG A 296 -10.06 9.05 18.42
N GLU A 297 -9.23 9.98 17.98
CA GLU A 297 -9.60 11.00 17.01
C GLU A 297 -9.21 10.59 15.59
N TRP A 298 -10.15 10.76 14.67
CA TRP A 298 -9.92 10.52 13.25
C TRP A 298 -9.48 11.80 12.54
N LYS A 299 -8.25 11.79 12.06
CA LYS A 299 -7.70 12.86 11.24
C LYS A 299 -7.63 12.43 9.79
N ARG A 300 -8.27 13.22 8.93
CA ARG A 300 -8.09 13.10 7.48
C ARG A 300 -6.69 13.55 7.10
N LEU A 301 -5.91 12.66 6.50
CA LEU A 301 -4.55 12.96 6.03
C LEU A 301 -4.57 13.51 4.61
N VAL A 302 -5.23 12.79 3.70
CA VAL A 302 -5.21 13.11 2.27
C VAL A 302 -6.60 12.92 1.67
N VAL A 303 -6.97 13.83 0.77
CA VAL A 303 -8.09 13.68 -0.16
C VAL A 303 -7.56 13.95 -1.56
N LEU A 304 -7.57 12.93 -2.41
CA LEU A 304 -7.10 13.04 -3.79
C LEU A 304 -8.23 12.73 -4.75
N ARG A 305 -8.58 13.69 -5.59
CA ARG A 305 -9.49 13.48 -6.72
C ARG A 305 -8.72 12.75 -7.83
N LEU A 306 -9.11 11.52 -8.12
CA LEU A 306 -8.56 10.72 -9.20
C LEU A 306 -9.15 11.20 -10.53
N LYS A 307 -8.41 11.09 -11.62
CA LYS A 307 -8.87 11.53 -12.94
C LYS A 307 -9.95 10.59 -13.49
N PRO A 308 -10.84 11.06 -14.38
CA PRO A 308 -11.87 10.21 -14.98
C PRO A 308 -11.33 9.04 -15.82
N ASP A 309 -10.10 9.17 -16.33
CA ASP A 309 -9.35 8.13 -17.04
C ASP A 309 -8.45 7.29 -16.12
N ASP A 310 -8.33 7.66 -14.83
CA ASP A 310 -7.70 6.77 -13.86
C ASP A 310 -8.57 5.51 -13.78
N PRO A 311 -8.01 4.33 -14.04
CA PRO A 311 -8.85 3.17 -14.17
C PRO A 311 -9.27 2.75 -12.75
N ASP A 312 -10.48 2.20 -12.61
CA ASP A 312 -11.15 1.96 -11.32
C ASP A 312 -10.14 1.57 -10.22
N ILE A 313 -9.85 2.52 -9.31
CA ILE A 313 -9.09 2.22 -8.10
C ILE A 313 -10.07 1.51 -7.18
N GLY A 314 -9.94 0.19 -7.17
CA GLY A 314 -10.96 -0.75 -6.74
C GLY A 314 -11.08 -0.90 -5.22
N ARG A 315 -12.03 -1.77 -4.84
CA ARG A 315 -12.22 -2.28 -3.47
C ARG A 315 -10.96 -3.06 -3.05
N GLY A 316 -10.51 -2.91 -1.80
CA GLY A 316 -9.32 -3.60 -1.28
C GLY A 316 -8.02 -2.80 -1.33
N LEU A 317 -8.03 -1.52 -0.94
CA LEU A 317 -6.79 -0.78 -0.69
C LEU A 317 -6.04 -1.36 0.51
N THR A 318 -4.72 -1.51 0.36
CA THR A 318 -3.81 -1.93 1.43
C THR A 318 -2.88 -0.78 1.79
N CYS A 319 -2.82 -0.48 3.08
CA CYS A 319 -1.90 0.44 3.70
C CYS A 319 -0.69 -0.35 4.22
N VAL A 320 0.53 0.12 3.93
CA VAL A 320 1.76 -0.46 4.50
C VAL A 320 2.62 0.68 5.03
N LEU A 321 2.93 0.66 6.33
CA LEU A 321 3.83 1.63 6.94
C LEU A 321 5.29 1.30 6.58
N SER A 322 6.10 2.34 6.38
CA SER A 322 7.54 2.17 6.32
C SER A 322 8.08 1.71 7.67
N ARG A 323 9.27 1.09 7.66
CA ARG A 323 9.93 0.61 8.87
C ARG A 323 10.08 1.69 9.94
N GLU A 324 10.45 2.90 9.55
CA GLU A 324 10.59 4.04 10.46
C GLU A 324 9.26 4.80 10.67
N GLU A 325 8.15 4.31 10.11
CA GLU A 325 6.81 4.92 10.20
C GLU A 325 6.75 6.38 9.74
N THR A 326 7.66 6.74 8.83
CA THR A 326 7.75 8.05 8.20
C THR A 326 6.90 8.14 6.93
N HIS A 327 6.60 6.99 6.33
CA HIS A 327 5.89 6.90 5.06
C HIS A 327 4.77 5.87 5.13
N LEU A 328 3.66 6.16 4.46
CA LEU A 328 2.54 5.24 4.28
C LEU A 328 2.36 4.93 2.80
N TRP A 329 2.50 3.66 2.45
CA TRP A 329 2.30 3.14 1.11
C TRP A 329 0.84 2.73 0.93
N ILE A 330 0.19 3.26 -0.10
CA ILE A 330 -1.18 2.90 -0.48
C ILE A 330 -1.13 2.07 -1.77
N ILE A 331 -1.69 0.88 -1.71
CA ILE A 331 -1.61 -0.12 -2.78
C ILE A 331 -3.00 -0.62 -3.12
N ASP A 332 -3.32 -0.67 -4.40
CA ASP A 332 -4.56 -1.27 -4.92
C ASP A 332 -4.32 -2.74 -5.33
N SER A 333 -5.24 -3.61 -4.90
CA SER A 333 -5.31 -5.05 -5.18
C SER A 333 -5.37 -5.35 -6.69
N VAL A 334 -5.81 -4.41 -7.52
CA VAL A 334 -5.89 -4.60 -8.98
C VAL A 334 -4.67 -3.99 -9.71
N SER A 335 -3.52 -3.99 -9.02
CA SER A 335 -2.21 -3.67 -9.62
C SER A 335 -1.96 -2.21 -9.92
N ARG A 336 -2.27 -1.31 -8.98
CA ARG A 336 -1.73 0.05 -9.05
C ARG A 336 -1.18 0.45 -7.69
N PHE A 337 0.12 0.71 -7.68
CA PHE A 337 0.68 1.52 -6.63
C PHE A 337 -0.03 2.89 -6.68
N VAL A 338 -0.73 3.25 -5.62
CA VAL A 338 -1.59 4.45 -5.60
C VAL A 338 -0.78 5.67 -5.21
N GLY A 339 0.09 5.53 -4.20
CA GLY A 339 0.96 6.62 -3.76
C GLY A 339 1.67 6.34 -2.45
N VAL A 340 2.67 7.17 -2.15
CA VAL A 340 3.30 7.25 -0.83
C VAL A 340 2.87 8.56 -0.18
N ILE A 341 2.51 8.50 1.10
CA ILE A 341 2.28 9.67 1.94
C ILE A 341 3.47 9.82 2.89
N ASP A 342 4.06 11.01 2.90
CA ASP A 342 4.96 11.45 3.98
C ASP A 342 4.10 11.79 5.19
N LEU A 343 4.28 11.03 6.26
CA LEU A 343 3.49 11.18 7.49
C LEU A 343 3.92 12.38 8.33
N SER A 344 5.15 12.88 8.16
CA SER A 344 5.63 14.09 8.84
C SER A 344 4.95 15.34 8.28
N ALA A 345 4.76 15.38 6.96
CA ALA A 345 4.19 16.51 6.26
C ALA A 345 2.70 16.31 5.91
N ASN A 346 2.12 15.13 6.23
CA ASN A 346 0.79 14.69 5.80
C ASN A 346 0.54 14.97 4.29
N THR A 347 1.57 14.77 3.48
CA THR A 347 1.54 15.11 2.06
C THR A 347 1.80 13.88 1.23
N MET A 348 1.03 13.72 0.16
CA MET A 348 1.28 12.67 -0.81
C MET A 348 2.52 13.07 -1.63
N LEU A 349 3.62 12.33 -1.47
CA LEU A 349 4.88 12.62 -2.15
C LEU A 349 4.81 12.31 -3.65
N ASN A 350 4.07 11.26 -4.00
CA ASN A 350 4.00 10.72 -5.35
C ASN A 350 2.56 10.38 -5.74
N ALA A 351 1.70 11.39 -5.82
CA ALA A 351 0.38 11.30 -6.46
C ALA A 351 0.56 11.19 -7.98
N GLY A 352 1.25 10.17 -8.47
CA GLY A 352 1.81 10.29 -9.82
C GLY A 352 2.65 9.15 -10.37
N PHE A 353 2.71 7.98 -9.74
CA PHE A 353 2.92 6.79 -10.58
C PHE A 353 1.63 6.64 -11.39
N ARG A 354 1.57 7.34 -12.53
CA ARG A 354 0.73 6.95 -13.65
C ARG A 354 0.96 5.46 -13.76
N VAL A 355 -0.07 4.71 -13.39
CA VAL A 355 -0.37 3.36 -13.83
C VAL A 355 0.74 2.84 -14.72
N LEU A 356 1.79 2.26 -14.13
CA LEU A 356 2.81 1.59 -14.94
C LEU A 356 2.22 0.33 -15.59
N CYS A 357 0.96 0.00 -15.31
CA CYS A 357 0.24 -1.15 -15.83
C CYS A 357 -0.81 -0.70 -16.86
N HIS A 358 -0.38 -0.43 -18.09
CA HIS A 358 -1.13 -0.38 -19.36
C HIS A 358 -2.57 0.26 -19.37
N PRO A 359 -2.90 1.16 -20.32
CA PRO A 359 -4.25 1.76 -20.46
C PRO A 359 -5.35 0.77 -20.92
N VAL A 360 -5.12 -0.54 -20.89
CA VAL A 360 -6.08 -1.53 -21.36
C VAL A 360 -7.06 -1.86 -20.23
N ARG A 361 -8.34 -1.57 -20.48
CA ARG A 361 -9.51 -1.89 -19.64
C ARG A 361 -9.72 -3.39 -19.35
N GLN A 362 -8.81 -4.26 -19.79
CA GLN A 362 -8.76 -5.68 -19.46
C GLN A 362 -7.42 -5.94 -18.78
N LEU A 363 -7.41 -5.87 -17.45
CA LEU A 363 -6.33 -6.40 -16.64
C LEU A 363 -6.41 -7.92 -16.73
N GLU A 364 -5.59 -8.50 -17.60
CA GLU A 364 -5.30 -9.92 -17.53
C GLU A 364 -4.57 -10.17 -16.22
N GLU A 365 -5.26 -10.76 -15.24
CA GLU A 365 -4.61 -11.42 -14.11
C GLU A 365 -3.55 -12.36 -14.66
N GLY A 366 -2.42 -12.47 -13.98
CA GLY A 366 -1.31 -13.23 -14.52
C GLY A 366 -0.24 -13.52 -13.50
N LEU A 367 0.68 -14.36 -13.94
CA LEU A 367 1.75 -14.93 -13.14
C LEU A 367 3.11 -14.29 -13.44
N GLN A 368 3.14 -13.24 -14.27
CA GLN A 368 4.40 -12.69 -14.77
C GLN A 368 5.14 -11.90 -13.67
N ASP A 369 6.38 -12.31 -13.43
CA ASP A 369 7.41 -11.54 -12.71
C ASP A 369 8.04 -10.50 -13.64
N GLY A 370 8.84 -9.59 -13.07
CA GLY A 370 9.63 -8.63 -13.81
C GLY A 370 9.35 -7.18 -13.41
N PRO A 371 9.72 -6.21 -14.26
CA PRO A 371 9.51 -4.80 -13.99
C PRO A 371 8.06 -4.48 -13.58
N TRP A 372 7.86 -3.46 -12.74
CA TRP A 372 6.52 -3.04 -12.32
C TRP A 372 5.54 -2.80 -13.49
N THR A 373 6.07 -2.45 -14.66
CA THR A 373 5.28 -2.19 -15.87
C THR A 373 4.72 -3.45 -16.52
N THR A 374 5.41 -4.56 -16.39
CA THR A 374 5.11 -5.82 -17.10
C THR A 374 4.68 -6.92 -16.17
N ALA A 375 4.99 -6.84 -14.88
CA ALA A 375 4.48 -7.77 -13.88
C ALA A 375 2.94 -7.80 -13.87
N ARG A 376 2.37 -8.96 -13.61
CA ARG A 376 0.93 -9.19 -13.44
C ARG A 376 0.69 -10.00 -12.18
N GLN A 377 -0.46 -9.80 -11.56
CA GLN A 377 -0.88 -10.41 -10.29
C GLN A 377 -2.40 -10.54 -10.30
N SER A 378 -2.97 -11.29 -9.37
CA SER A 378 -4.42 -11.45 -9.24
C SER A 378 -5.06 -10.18 -8.67
N LYS A 379 -6.40 -10.11 -8.72
CA LYS A 379 -7.19 -9.06 -8.05
C LYS A 379 -7.45 -9.36 -6.57
N TRP A 380 -7.15 -10.57 -6.12
CA TRP A 380 -7.49 -11.07 -4.79
C TRP A 380 -6.23 -11.17 -3.93
N TRP A 381 -6.00 -10.18 -3.08
CA TRP A 381 -4.82 -10.14 -2.19
C TRP A 381 -5.28 -10.29 -0.75
N GLY A 382 -4.57 -11.13 0.00
CA GLY A 382 -4.82 -11.34 1.43
C GLY A 382 -4.22 -10.26 2.35
N GLY A 383 -3.04 -9.72 2.03
CA GLY A 383 -2.36 -8.70 2.82
C GLY A 383 -0.97 -8.36 2.26
N ALA A 384 -0.35 -7.34 2.86
CA ALA A 384 1.00 -6.92 2.54
C ALA A 384 1.73 -6.39 3.78
N ALA A 385 3.05 -6.56 3.81
CA ALA A 385 3.91 -6.08 4.87
C ALA A 385 5.26 -5.64 4.31
N MET A 386 5.98 -4.78 5.03
CA MET A 386 7.31 -4.35 4.65
C MET A 386 8.39 -5.27 5.23
N ASP A 387 9.38 -5.64 4.43
CA ASP A 387 10.56 -6.36 4.90
C ASP A 387 11.66 -5.44 5.47
N ALA A 388 12.72 -6.04 5.99
CA ALA A 388 13.81 -5.30 6.64
C ALA A 388 14.59 -4.40 5.68
N GLU A 389 14.55 -4.69 4.38
CA GLU A 389 15.18 -3.90 3.32
C GLU A 389 14.26 -2.80 2.76
N GLY A 390 13.05 -2.66 3.30
CA GLY A 390 12.10 -1.62 2.90
C GLY A 390 11.26 -1.96 1.66
N ASN A 391 11.20 -3.23 1.27
CA ASN A 391 10.38 -3.70 0.15
C ASN A 391 9.04 -4.27 0.64
N ILE A 392 8.06 -4.37 -0.25
CA ILE A 392 6.74 -4.87 0.11
C ILE A 392 6.62 -6.34 -0.25
N VAL A 393 6.39 -7.19 0.74
CA VAL A 393 6.04 -8.58 0.56
C VAL A 393 4.53 -8.71 0.72
N PHE A 394 3.88 -9.39 -0.22
CA PHE A 394 2.43 -9.49 -0.26
C PHE A 394 1.95 -10.87 -0.72
N SER A 395 0.75 -11.21 -0.28
CA SER A 395 0.04 -12.40 -0.75
C SER A 395 -0.75 -12.06 -2.02
N ASP A 396 -0.37 -12.67 -3.13
CA ASP A 396 -1.12 -12.69 -4.39
C ASP A 396 -2.08 -13.89 -4.36
N GLY A 397 -3.12 -13.77 -3.55
CA GLY A 397 -4.02 -14.85 -3.13
C GLY A 397 -4.70 -15.57 -4.28
N GLY A 398 -5.24 -14.84 -5.25
CA GLY A 398 -5.87 -15.43 -6.44
C GLY A 398 -4.89 -16.26 -7.28
N ASN A 399 -3.60 -15.93 -7.23
CA ASN A 399 -2.53 -16.68 -7.89
C ASN A 399 -1.83 -17.69 -6.96
N ARG A 400 -2.23 -17.78 -5.69
CA ARG A 400 -1.62 -18.65 -4.68
C ARG A 400 -0.12 -18.43 -4.50
N ARG A 401 0.31 -17.16 -4.53
CA ARG A 401 1.74 -16.76 -4.49
C ARG A 401 2.05 -15.82 -3.33
N ILE A 402 3.26 -15.92 -2.82
CA ILE A 402 3.91 -14.84 -2.06
C ILE A 402 4.87 -14.13 -2.97
N ARG A 403 4.78 -12.80 -3.01
CA ARG A 403 5.55 -11.98 -3.94
C ARG A 403 6.23 -10.82 -3.21
N LYS A 404 7.37 -10.38 -3.74
CA LYS A 404 8.11 -9.22 -3.27
C LYS A 404 8.15 -8.15 -4.34
N ARG A 405 7.74 -6.95 -3.97
CA ARG A 405 7.82 -5.74 -4.77
C ARG A 405 8.96 -4.89 -4.25
N TYR A 406 10.00 -4.77 -5.05
CA TYR A 406 11.15 -3.94 -4.73
C TYR A 406 10.81 -2.47 -4.91
N LEU A 407 11.06 -1.66 -3.87
CA LEU A 407 10.73 -0.25 -3.83
C LEU A 407 11.95 0.64 -4.13
N PRO A 408 11.73 1.88 -4.61
CA PRO A 408 12.80 2.85 -4.73
C PRO A 408 13.44 3.07 -3.36
N LYS A 409 14.77 2.92 -3.29
CA LYS A 409 15.52 3.29 -2.09
C LYS A 409 15.67 4.82 -2.04
N PRO A 410 15.55 5.43 -0.85
CA PRO A 410 15.74 6.86 -0.67
C PRO A 410 17.14 7.34 -1.04
#